data_AF-A0A317YKP4-F1
#
_entry.id   AF-A0A317YKP4-F1
#
_cell.length_a   1.000
_cell.length_b   1.000
_cell.length_c   1.000
_cell.angle_alpha   90.00
_cell.angle_beta   90.00
_cell.angle_gamma   90.00
#
_symmetry.space_group_name_H-M   'P 1'
#
loop_
_entity.id
_entity.type
_entity.pdbx_description
1 polymer ?
#
loop_
_entity_poly.entity_id
_entity_poly.type
_entity_poly.pdbx_seq_one_letter_code
_entity_poly.pdbx_strand_id
1 'polypeptide(L)'
;MKQITKAMNMVSSSKLRRAEKNTKQFTPYMDKMQDAITAVAGASSNTNHPMLRPRKITRSGYLVITSDKGLAGAYSANVLKK
;
A
#
# COMPACT_ATOMS: atom_id res chain seq x y z
N MET A 1 -18.61 27.85 8.01
CA MET A 1 -17.50 26.87 8.02
C MET A 1 -17.77 25.62 8.88
N LYS A 2 -18.23 25.72 10.14
CA LYS A 2 -18.47 24.54 11.03
C LYS A 2 -19.34 23.44 10.41
N GLN A 3 -20.37 23.78 9.64
CA GLN A 3 -21.24 22.79 8.99
C GLN A 3 -20.55 22.04 7.84
N ILE A 4 -19.73 22.74 7.03
CA ILE A 4 -19.00 22.14 5.90
C ILE A 4 -17.94 21.18 6.43
N THR A 5 -17.14 21.58 7.42
CA THR A 5 -16.12 20.70 7.99
C THR A 5 -16.74 19.50 8.72
N LYS A 6 -17.90 19.67 9.37
CA LYS A 6 -18.66 18.57 9.97
C LYS A 6 -19.15 17.57 8.91
N ALA A 7 -19.68 18.07 7.78
CA ALA A 7 -20.10 17.23 6.67
C ALA A 7 -18.91 16.49 6.03
N MET A 8 -17.78 17.19 5.81
CA MET A 8 -16.54 16.58 5.30
C MET A 8 -16.01 15.50 6.23
N ASN A 9 -16.04 15.71 7.55
CA ASN A 9 -15.63 14.69 8.50
C ASN A 9 -16.49 13.41 8.38
N MET A 10 -17.81 13.58 8.28
CA MET A 10 -18.72 12.45 8.09
C MET A 10 -18.46 11.71 6.76
N VAL A 11 -18.22 12.44 5.66
CA VAL A 11 -17.87 11.84 4.36
C VAL A 11 -16.51 11.12 4.41
N SER A 12 -15.52 11.69 5.08
CA SER A 12 -14.21 11.05 5.24
C SER A 12 -14.32 9.79 6.10
N SER A 13 -15.15 9.81 7.15
CA SER A 13 -15.40 8.64 8.00
C SER A 13 -16.06 7.48 7.24
N SER A 14 -17.00 7.77 6.33
CA SER A 14 -17.63 6.72 5.51
C SER A 14 -16.64 6.15 4.49
N LYS A 15 -15.78 6.99 3.91
CA LYS A 15 -14.69 6.54 3.02
C LYS A 15 -13.66 5.67 3.74
N LEU A 16 -13.28 6.03 4.96
CA LEU A 16 -12.38 5.22 5.79
C LEU A 16 -12.95 3.82 6.01
N ARG A 17 -14.21 3.72 6.45
CA ARG A 17 -14.88 2.43 6.67
C ARG A 17 -14.91 1.58 5.40
N ARG A 18 -15.15 2.20 4.24
CA ARG A 18 -15.11 1.51 2.94
C ARG A 18 -13.69 1.01 2.61
N ALA A 19 -12.67 1.84 2.84
CA ALA A 19 -11.28 1.46 2.62
C ALA A 19 -10.87 0.27 3.51
N GLU A 20 -11.20 0.32 4.81
CA GLU A 20 -10.95 -0.80 5.74
C GLU A 20 -11.63 -2.09 5.30
N LYS A 21 -12.89 -2.01 4.83
CA LYS A 21 -13.61 -3.16 4.30
C LYS A 21 -12.90 -3.75 3.08
N ASN A 22 -12.47 -2.89 2.14
CA ASN A 22 -11.73 -3.33 0.95
C ASN A 22 -10.41 -4.01 1.33
N THR A 23 -9.67 -3.45 2.29
CA THR A 23 -8.42 -4.05 2.79
C THR A 23 -8.66 -5.45 3.37
N LYS A 24 -9.68 -5.61 4.24
CA LYS A 24 -10.03 -6.91 4.83
C LYS A 24 -10.43 -7.95 3.78
N GLN A 25 -11.13 -7.53 2.73
CA GLN A 25 -11.51 -8.41 1.63
C GLN A 25 -10.31 -8.79 0.75
N PHE A 26 -9.31 -7.92 0.65
CA PHE A 26 -8.09 -8.17 -0.13
C PHE A 26 -7.09 -9.08 0.60
N THR A 27 -7.07 -9.07 1.94
CA THR A 27 -6.18 -9.92 2.76
C THR A 27 -6.12 -11.39 2.31
N PRO A 28 -7.22 -12.15 2.17
CA PRO A 28 -7.14 -13.57 1.80
C PRO A 28 -6.53 -13.80 0.40
N TYR A 29 -6.73 -12.87 -0.53
CA TYR A 29 -6.07 -12.92 -1.85
C TYR A 29 -4.56 -12.74 -1.69
N MET A 30 -4.13 -11.79 -0.86
CA MET A 30 -2.71 -11.55 -0.62
C MET A 30 -2.03 -12.74 0.05
N ASP A 31 -2.69 -13.35 1.04
CA ASP A 31 -2.17 -14.53 1.72
C ASP A 31 -1.93 -15.67 0.73
N LYS A 32 -2.90 -15.94 -0.16
CA LYS A 32 -2.76 -17.00 -1.17
C LYS A 32 -1.72 -16.67 -2.24
N MET A 33 -1.59 -15.41 -2.62
CA MET A 33 -0.55 -14.96 -3.54
C MET A 33 0.84 -15.17 -2.92
N GLN A 34 1.00 -14.86 -1.63
CA GLN A 34 2.24 -15.08 -0.90
C GLN A 34 2.56 -16.58 -0.75
N ASP A 35 1.57 -17.41 -0.42
CA ASP A 35 1.71 -18.88 -0.36
C ASP A 35 2.24 -19.42 -1.70
N ALA A 36 1.62 -19.01 -2.82
CA ALA A 36 1.99 -19.46 -4.16
C ALA A 36 3.41 -19.03 -4.55
N ILE A 37 3.76 -17.77 -4.32
CA ILE A 37 5.12 -17.25 -4.61
C ILE A 37 6.16 -18.00 -3.77
N THR A 38 5.86 -18.24 -2.48
CA THR A 38 6.77 -18.94 -1.57
C THR A 38 6.96 -20.40 -2.00
N ALA A 39 5.89 -21.08 -2.40
CA ALA A 39 5.97 -22.45 -2.92
C ALA A 39 6.85 -22.52 -4.19
N VAL A 40 6.68 -21.60 -5.13
CA VAL A 40 7.48 -21.56 -6.36
C VAL A 40 8.95 -21.21 -6.08
N ALA A 41 9.19 -20.24 -5.21
CA ALA A 41 10.54 -19.83 -4.83
C ALA A 41 11.29 -20.91 -4.03
N GLY A 42 10.59 -21.68 -3.19
CA GLY A 42 11.17 -22.76 -2.38
C GLY A 42 11.35 -24.10 -3.11
N ALA A 43 10.49 -24.41 -4.09
CA ALA A 43 10.51 -25.71 -4.77
C ALA A 43 11.57 -25.81 -5.89
N SER A 44 12.08 -24.69 -6.39
CA SER A 44 12.98 -24.69 -7.54
C SER A 44 14.44 -24.51 -7.10
N SER A 45 15.20 -25.61 -7.08
CA SER A 45 16.68 -25.58 -6.91
C SER A 45 17.41 -24.82 -8.02
N ASN A 46 16.70 -24.41 -9.08
CA ASN A 46 17.23 -23.69 -10.23
C ASN A 46 16.38 -22.45 -10.60
N THR A 47 15.82 -21.71 -9.63
CA THR A 47 15.07 -20.49 -9.93
C THR A 47 16.00 -19.40 -10.48
N ASN A 48 15.94 -19.18 -11.80
CA ASN A 48 16.72 -18.16 -12.50
C ASN A 48 15.93 -16.85 -12.71
N HIS A 49 15.01 -16.53 -11.79
CA HIS A 49 14.18 -15.33 -11.91
C HIS A 49 14.93 -14.09 -11.39
N PRO A 50 15.09 -13.01 -12.17
CA PRO A 50 15.85 -11.83 -11.77
C PRO A 50 15.35 -11.13 -10.50
N MET A 51 14.06 -11.24 -10.16
CA MET A 51 13.50 -10.64 -8.93
C MET A 51 13.82 -11.45 -7.65
N LEU A 52 14.29 -12.70 -7.79
CA LEU A 52 14.61 -13.57 -6.66
C LEU A 52 16.12 -13.58 -6.34
N ARG A 53 16.95 -12.86 -7.10
CA ARG A 53 18.40 -12.83 -6.93
C ARG A 53 18.90 -11.43 -6.65
N PRO A 54 19.85 -11.26 -5.73
CA PRO A 54 20.52 -9.97 -5.53
C PRO A 54 21.33 -9.61 -6.78
N ARG A 55 21.30 -8.34 -7.17
CA ARG A 55 22.08 -7.79 -8.27
C ARG A 55 22.79 -6.52 -7.83
N LYS A 56 23.85 -6.13 -8.53
CA LYS A 56 24.51 -4.83 -8.31
C LYS A 56 23.50 -3.70 -8.50
N ILE A 57 23.38 -2.84 -7.49
CA ILE A 57 22.45 -1.71 -7.51
C ILE A 57 23.17 -0.53 -8.20
N THR A 58 22.66 -0.14 -9.36
CA THR A 58 23.12 1.04 -10.11
C THR A 58 22.19 2.24 -9.92
N ARG A 59 20.89 1.97 -9.73
CA ARG A 59 19.83 2.93 -9.44
C ARG A 59 18.80 2.26 -8.54
N SER A 60 18.22 3.05 -7.63
CA SER A 60 17.14 2.63 -6.73
C SER A 60 15.87 3.37 -7.10
N GLY A 61 14.75 2.65 -7.20
CA GLY A 61 13.42 3.24 -7.38
C GLY A 61 12.75 3.42 -6.02
N TYR A 62 12.09 4.57 -5.84
CA TYR A 62 11.27 4.85 -4.66
C TYR A 62 9.82 5.04 -5.11
N LEU A 63 8.90 4.29 -4.51
CA LEU A 63 7.47 4.49 -4.69
C LEU A 63 6.93 5.22 -3.46
N VAL A 64 6.53 6.48 -3.62
CA VAL A 64 5.99 7.32 -2.56
C VAL A 64 4.50 7.52 -2.80
N ILE A 65 3.67 7.21 -1.79
CA ILE A 65 2.21 7.31 -1.89
C ILE A 65 1.72 8.42 -0.97
N THR A 66 1.13 9.47 -1.56
CA THR A 66 0.57 10.63 -0.84
C THR A 66 -0.93 10.77 -1.14
N SER A 67 -1.60 11.74 -0.50
CA SER A 67 -2.99 12.05 -0.84
C SER A 67 -3.08 13.01 -2.02
N ASP A 68 -4.04 12.78 -2.92
CA ASP A 68 -4.36 13.74 -3.99
C ASP A 68 -5.08 14.99 -3.46
N LYS A 69 -5.80 14.83 -2.34
CA LYS A 69 -6.59 15.91 -1.70
C LYS A 69 -5.91 16.40 -0.43
N GLY A 70 -6.08 17.69 -0.14
CA GLY A 70 -5.64 18.34 1.09
C GLY A 70 -6.59 18.12 2.27
N LEU A 71 -6.41 18.93 3.33
CA LEU A 71 -7.21 18.88 4.57
C LEU A 71 -7.12 17.54 5.33
N ALA A 72 -5.97 16.87 5.22
CA ALA A 72 -5.62 15.63 5.93
C ALA A 72 -4.56 15.85 7.02
N GLY A 73 -4.49 17.07 7.57
CA GLY A 73 -3.46 17.45 8.55
C GLY A 73 -2.05 17.28 7.98
N ALA A 74 -1.17 16.69 8.78
CA ALA A 74 0.25 16.49 8.43
C ALA A 74 0.53 15.23 7.59
N TYR A 75 -0.49 14.54 7.06
CA TYR A 75 -0.32 13.24 6.37
C TYR A 75 0.74 13.26 5.27
N SER A 76 0.52 14.00 4.17
CA SER A 76 1.45 14.02 3.02
C SER A 76 2.78 14.69 3.37
N ALA A 77 2.76 15.70 4.24
CA ALA A 77 3.98 16.37 4.70
C ALA A 77 4.91 15.42 5.46
N ASN A 78 4.36 14.56 6.32
CA ASN A 78 5.14 13.57 7.06
C ASN A 78 5.70 12.46 6.14
N VAL A 79 4.94 12.06 5.11
CA VAL A 79 5.41 11.08 4.11
C VAL A 79 6.58 11.63 3.30
N LEU A 80 6.53 12.89 2.88
CA LEU A 80 7.56 13.51 2.05
C LEU A 80 8.80 13.96 2.84
N LYS A 81 8.64 14.23 4.14
CA LYS A 81 9.75 14.63 5.01
C LYS A 81 10.62 13.45 5.44
N LYS A 82 10.05 12.25 5.44
CA LYS A 82 10.72 11.02 5.88
C LYS A 82 11.55 10.41 4.77
#